data_AF-A0A0G1MT97-F1
#
_entry.id   AF-A0A0G1MT97-F1
#
_cell.length_a   1.000
_cell.length_b   1.000
_cell.length_c   1.000
_cell.angle_alpha   90.00
_cell.angle_beta   90.00
_cell.angle_gamma   90.00
#
_symmetry.space_group_name_H-M   'P 1'
#
loop_
_entity.id
_entity.type
_entity.pdbx_description
1 polymer ?
#
loop_
_entity_poly.entity_id
_entity_poly.type
_entity_poly.pdbx_seq_one_letter_code
_entity_poly.pdbx_strand_id
1 'polypeptide(L)'
;MGLLDFSKYNEIEKALLGLYYQIMSACGMSSVEVKKTVEDMLDRAIEESKKSGNYFLPENLGNIIVGQIETDDLRIQKFAQAIREGMPKNEGITLDDIQKWWNLNDVERRMMLAQDMVAKTEAVLGCLDSGMASNPEEAVAMVCKFHPVYGDPNDDSQSSGDDRPLPFELRDRINIYIAKMVGKESEEYKGEMEASSSFNALIRKEIRNGNL
;
A
#
# COMPACT_ATOMS: atom_id res chain seq x y z
N MET A 1 -22.90 8.31 18.90
CA MET A 1 -22.46 8.08 17.51
C MET A 1 -22.67 9.36 16.73
N GLY A 2 -21.61 10.02 16.27
CA GLY A 2 -21.73 11.14 15.35
C GLY A 2 -21.88 10.61 13.93
N LEU A 3 -22.94 11.00 13.22
CA LEU A 3 -23.15 10.64 11.81
C LEU A 3 -22.00 11.20 10.96
N LEU A 4 -21.44 10.38 10.07
CA LEU A 4 -20.52 10.82 9.00
C LEU A 4 -21.27 11.73 8.02
N ASP A 5 -20.66 12.81 7.55
CA ASP A 5 -21.26 13.64 6.51
C ASP A 5 -20.90 13.08 5.13
N PHE A 6 -21.83 12.30 4.57
CA PHE A 6 -21.68 11.69 3.26
C PHE A 6 -22.12 12.59 2.10
N SER A 7 -22.63 13.80 2.36
CA SER A 7 -23.33 14.60 1.34
C SER A 7 -22.43 15.11 0.21
N LYS A 8 -21.12 15.22 0.45
CA LYS A 8 -20.13 15.71 -0.52
C LYS A 8 -19.40 14.62 -1.32
N TYR A 9 -19.63 13.34 -1.00
CA TYR A 9 -18.91 12.21 -1.58
C TYR A 9 -19.78 11.46 -2.61
N ASN A 10 -19.15 10.88 -3.63
CA ASN A 10 -19.81 9.92 -4.54
C ASN A 10 -19.93 8.53 -3.87
N GLU A 11 -20.61 7.57 -4.51
CA GLU A 11 -20.86 6.25 -3.90
C GLU A 11 -19.59 5.46 -3.58
N ILE A 12 -18.55 5.54 -4.41
CA ILE A 12 -17.26 4.89 -4.16
C ILE A 12 -16.57 5.54 -2.96
N GLU A 13 -16.52 6.87 -2.93
CA GLU A 13 -15.92 7.63 -1.83
C GLU A 13 -16.65 7.39 -0.50
N LYS A 14 -17.99 7.29 -0.52
CA LYS A 14 -18.78 6.91 0.67
C LYS A 14 -18.44 5.50 1.15
N ALA A 15 -18.29 4.55 0.23
CA ALA A 15 -17.91 3.17 0.57
C ALA A 15 -16.50 3.12 1.20
N LEU A 16 -15.55 3.87 0.62
CA LEU A 16 -14.20 4.02 1.19
C LEU A 16 -14.25 4.66 2.58
N LEU A 17 -14.99 5.75 2.77
CA LEU A 17 -15.14 6.40 4.07
C LEU A 17 -15.65 5.41 5.12
N GLY A 18 -16.69 4.63 4.79
CA GLY A 18 -17.25 3.61 5.67
C GLY A 18 -16.27 2.49 6.01
N LEU A 19 -15.56 1.96 5.00
CA LEU A 19 -14.57 0.90 5.17
C LEU A 19 -13.43 1.32 6.10
N TYR A 20 -12.79 2.47 5.81
CA TYR A 20 -11.64 2.93 6.61
C TYR A 20 -12.06 3.39 8.01
N TYR A 21 -13.26 3.93 8.18
CA TYR A 21 -13.82 4.19 9.50
C TYR A 21 -13.90 2.91 10.33
N GLN A 22 -14.39 1.81 9.75
CA GLN A 22 -14.48 0.52 10.45
C GLN A 22 -13.10 -0.04 10.80
N ILE A 23 -12.17 -0.04 9.83
CA ILE A 23 -10.80 -0.53 10.02
C ILE A 23 -10.11 0.23 11.17
N MET A 24 -10.13 1.55 11.14
CA MET A 24 -9.45 2.37 12.15
C MET A 24 -10.16 2.33 13.52
N SER A 25 -11.49 2.20 13.54
CA SER A 25 -12.23 1.98 14.80
C SER A 25 -11.85 0.65 15.45
N ALA A 26 -11.59 -0.40 14.66
CA ALA A 26 -11.15 -1.69 15.17
C ALA A 26 -9.75 -1.64 15.81
N CYS A 27 -8.93 -0.64 15.45
CA CYS A 27 -7.60 -0.41 16.03
C CYS A 27 -7.62 0.31 17.39
N GLY A 28 -8.79 0.57 17.97
CA GLY A 28 -8.90 1.13 19.33
C GLY A 28 -8.82 2.65 19.44
N MET A 29 -8.80 3.37 18.31
CA MET A 29 -8.87 4.83 18.28
C MET A 29 -10.26 5.34 18.70
N SER A 30 -10.34 6.55 19.26
CA SER A 30 -11.64 7.13 19.65
C SER A 30 -12.50 7.46 18.42
N SER A 31 -13.82 7.31 18.52
CA SER A 31 -14.72 7.50 17.37
C SER A 31 -14.67 8.91 16.74
N VAL A 32 -14.28 9.92 17.53
CA VAL A 32 -14.17 11.32 17.07
C VAL A 32 -12.88 11.51 16.27
N GLU A 33 -11.77 10.95 16.77
CA GLU A 33 -10.47 11.00 16.08
C GLU A 33 -10.52 10.18 14.79
N VAL A 34 -11.07 8.96 14.83
CA VAL A 34 -11.23 8.12 13.63
C VAL A 34 -12.02 8.85 12.54
N LYS A 35 -13.17 9.44 12.91
CA LYS A 35 -14.00 10.16 11.95
C LYS A 35 -13.21 11.25 11.23
N LYS A 36 -12.58 12.13 12.00
CA LYS A 36 -11.83 13.26 11.43
C LYS A 36 -10.65 12.78 10.59
N THR A 37 -9.88 11.82 11.09
CA THR A 37 -8.71 11.30 10.38
C THR A 37 -9.10 10.65 9.06
N VAL A 38 -10.16 9.84 9.02
CA VAL A 38 -10.61 9.18 7.78
C VAL A 38 -11.21 10.19 6.79
N GLU A 39 -11.95 11.20 7.26
CA GLU A 39 -12.44 12.30 6.41
C GLU A 39 -11.28 13.09 5.80
N ASP A 40 -10.29 13.49 6.60
CA ASP A 40 -9.11 14.24 6.15
C ASP A 40 -8.27 13.41 5.15
N MET A 41 -8.11 12.10 5.40
CA MET A 41 -7.44 11.17 4.46
C MET A 41 -8.17 11.10 3.12
N LEU A 42 -9.50 10.99 3.15
CA LEU A 42 -10.32 10.87 1.93
C LEU A 42 -10.31 12.17 1.12
N ASP A 43 -10.50 13.31 1.77
CA ASP A 43 -10.44 14.62 1.12
C ASP A 43 -9.10 14.83 0.43
N ARG A 44 -7.99 14.50 1.10
CA ARG A 44 -6.65 14.59 0.53
C ARG A 44 -6.44 13.62 -0.63
N ALA A 45 -6.89 12.37 -0.50
CA ALA A 45 -6.80 11.38 -1.57
C ALA A 45 -7.54 11.85 -2.84
N ILE A 46 -8.73 12.43 -2.67
CA ILE A 46 -9.52 13.02 -3.76
C ILE A 46 -8.80 14.20 -4.39
N GLU A 47 -8.29 15.14 -3.57
CA GLU A 47 -7.58 16.32 -4.06
C GLU A 47 -6.35 15.94 -4.88
N GLU A 48 -5.50 15.05 -4.34
CA GLU A 48 -4.27 14.62 -5.01
C GLU A 48 -4.57 13.81 -6.29
N SER A 49 -5.62 13.00 -6.28
CA SER A 49 -6.06 12.26 -7.46
C SER A 49 -6.55 13.20 -8.58
N LYS A 50 -7.30 14.25 -8.23
CA LYS A 50 -7.73 15.29 -9.18
C LYS A 50 -6.54 16.08 -9.70
N LYS A 51 -5.62 16.48 -8.83
CA LYS A 51 -4.42 17.26 -9.18
C LYS A 51 -3.48 16.49 -10.12
N SER A 52 -3.37 15.17 -9.94
CA SER A 52 -2.58 14.29 -10.82
C SER A 52 -3.30 13.88 -12.10
N GLY A 53 -4.58 14.21 -12.26
CA GLY A 53 -5.39 13.82 -13.42
C GLY A 53 -5.86 12.37 -13.40
N ASN A 54 -5.66 11.65 -12.30
CA ASN A 54 -5.96 10.23 -12.18
C ASN A 54 -7.40 9.94 -11.72
N TYR A 55 -8.12 10.96 -11.23
CA TYR A 55 -9.44 10.80 -10.61
C TYR A 55 -10.51 10.19 -11.55
N PHE A 56 -10.38 10.43 -12.86
CA PHE A 56 -11.32 9.92 -13.88
C PHE A 56 -10.75 8.76 -14.71
N LEU A 57 -9.72 8.08 -14.20
CA LEU A 57 -9.24 6.86 -14.84
C LEU A 57 -10.31 5.76 -14.81
N PRO A 58 -10.37 4.90 -15.84
CA PRO A 58 -11.38 3.86 -15.89
C PRO A 58 -11.11 2.77 -14.84
N GLU A 59 -12.17 2.21 -14.26
CA GLU A 59 -12.07 1.17 -13.21
C GLU A 59 -11.43 -0.14 -13.72
N ASN A 60 -11.43 -0.38 -15.03
CA ASN A 60 -10.80 -1.54 -15.66
C ASN A 60 -9.42 -1.23 -16.24
N LEU A 61 -8.74 -0.18 -15.75
CA LEU A 61 -7.46 0.27 -16.27
C LEU A 61 -6.38 -0.83 -16.23
N GLY A 62 -6.36 -1.67 -15.20
CA GLY A 62 -5.46 -2.82 -15.13
C GLY A 62 -5.67 -3.80 -16.29
N ASN A 63 -6.91 -4.06 -16.68
CA ASN A 63 -7.23 -4.89 -17.84
C ASN A 63 -6.81 -4.25 -19.17
N ILE A 64 -6.86 -2.91 -19.25
CA ILE A 64 -6.33 -2.17 -20.39
C ILE A 64 -4.79 -2.27 -20.41
N ILE A 65 -4.14 -2.07 -19.26
CA ILE A 65 -2.67 -2.17 -19.13
C ILE A 65 -2.18 -3.55 -19.55
N VAL A 66 -2.83 -4.63 -19.16
CA VAL A 66 -2.37 -5.98 -19.56
C VAL A 66 -2.85 -6.41 -20.96
N GLY A 67 -3.58 -5.54 -21.67
CA GLY A 67 -4.04 -5.80 -23.04
C GLY A 67 -5.23 -6.76 -23.15
N GLN A 68 -6.00 -6.95 -22.07
CA GLN A 68 -7.22 -7.75 -22.09
C GLN A 68 -8.44 -6.97 -22.59
N ILE A 69 -8.44 -5.65 -22.42
CA ILE A 69 -9.50 -4.76 -22.89
C ILE A 69 -8.86 -3.67 -23.75
N GLU A 70 -9.44 -3.42 -24.92
CA GLU A 70 -9.07 -2.30 -25.79
C GLU A 70 -9.85 -1.03 -25.40
N THR A 71 -9.29 0.13 -25.70
CA THR A 71 -9.93 1.43 -25.50
C THR A 71 -9.56 2.35 -26.64
N ASP A 72 -10.51 3.17 -27.10
CA ASP A 72 -10.27 4.19 -28.13
C ASP A 72 -9.77 5.52 -27.56
N ASP A 73 -9.75 5.70 -26.22
CA ASP A 73 -9.22 6.92 -25.61
C ASP A 73 -7.68 6.92 -25.66
N LEU A 74 -7.13 7.72 -26.59
CA LEU A 74 -5.69 7.90 -26.79
C LEU A 74 -4.94 8.32 -25.52
N ARG A 75 -5.56 9.04 -24.59
CA ARG A 75 -4.91 9.42 -23.32
C ARG A 75 -4.76 8.20 -22.43
N ILE A 76 -5.78 7.36 -22.34
CA ILE A 76 -5.74 6.11 -21.57
C ILE A 76 -4.75 5.14 -22.20
N GLN A 77 -4.70 5.04 -23.53
CA GLN A 77 -3.69 4.23 -24.23
C GLN A 77 -2.26 4.68 -23.88
N LYS A 78 -1.98 5.99 -23.94
CA LYS A 78 -0.67 6.54 -23.57
C LYS A 78 -0.32 6.32 -22.11
N PHE A 79 -1.30 6.50 -21.21
CA PHE A 79 -1.12 6.24 -19.79
C PHE A 79 -0.78 4.76 -19.54
N ALA A 80 -1.56 3.85 -20.12
CA ALA A 80 -1.33 2.41 -20.00
C ALA A 80 0.04 2.01 -20.58
N GLN A 81 0.44 2.59 -21.70
CA GLN A 81 1.77 2.38 -22.27
C GLN A 81 2.88 2.86 -21.33
N ALA A 82 2.76 4.05 -20.75
CA ALA A 82 3.75 4.58 -19.80
C ALA A 82 3.91 3.67 -18.59
N ILE A 83 2.82 3.11 -18.05
CA ILE A 83 2.89 2.11 -16.97
C ILE A 83 3.64 0.85 -17.43
N ARG A 84 3.30 0.28 -18.60
CA ARG A 84 4.01 -0.91 -19.14
C ARG A 84 5.50 -0.68 -19.29
N GLU A 85 5.88 0.50 -19.77
CA GLU A 85 7.29 0.86 -20.00
C GLU A 85 8.05 1.14 -18.71
N GLY A 86 7.38 1.76 -17.72
CA GLY A 86 7.96 2.06 -16.41
C GLY A 86 7.99 0.87 -15.44
N MET A 87 7.31 -0.23 -15.76
CA MET A 87 7.24 -1.37 -14.83
C MET A 87 8.58 -2.07 -14.63
N PRO A 88 8.95 -2.36 -13.37
CA PRO A 88 10.22 -2.99 -13.05
C PRO A 88 10.15 -4.49 -13.34
N LYS A 89 10.68 -4.88 -14.50
CA LYS A 89 10.60 -6.25 -15.05
C LYS A 89 11.27 -7.34 -14.19
N ASN A 90 12.14 -6.94 -13.25
CA ASN A 90 12.95 -7.86 -12.44
C ASN A 90 12.44 -8.04 -11.00
N GLU A 91 11.26 -7.52 -10.67
CA GLU A 91 10.70 -7.54 -9.31
C GLU A 91 9.66 -8.66 -9.11
N GLY A 92 9.49 -9.55 -10.10
CA GLY A 92 8.54 -10.67 -10.01
C GLY A 92 7.07 -10.26 -10.06
N ILE A 93 6.75 -9.07 -10.59
CA ILE A 93 5.38 -8.62 -10.85
C ILE A 93 4.76 -9.50 -11.95
N THR A 94 3.53 -9.96 -11.72
CA THR A 94 2.71 -10.72 -12.66
C THR A 94 1.62 -9.84 -13.27
N LEU A 95 1.00 -10.31 -14.36
CA LEU A 95 -0.16 -9.63 -14.96
C LEU A 95 -1.35 -9.53 -13.99
N ASP A 96 -1.51 -10.51 -13.10
CA ASP A 96 -2.56 -10.49 -12.07
C ASP A 96 -2.32 -9.38 -11.04
N ASP A 97 -1.07 -9.19 -10.59
CA ASP A 97 -0.70 -8.10 -9.66
C ASP A 97 -1.03 -6.73 -10.27
N ILE A 98 -0.70 -6.56 -11.56
CA ILE A 98 -0.98 -5.34 -12.31
C ILE A 98 -2.48 -5.09 -12.39
N GLN A 99 -3.26 -6.12 -12.74
CA GLN A 99 -4.71 -6.01 -12.81
C GLN A 99 -5.32 -5.61 -11.48
N LYS A 100 -4.96 -6.33 -10.42
CA LYS A 100 -5.49 -6.07 -9.08
C LYS A 100 -5.20 -4.66 -8.62
N TRP A 101 -3.97 -4.19 -8.77
CA TRP A 101 -3.60 -2.84 -8.34
C TRP A 101 -4.22 -1.74 -9.18
N TRP A 102 -4.17 -1.87 -10.52
CA TRP A 102 -4.61 -0.82 -11.42
C TRP A 102 -6.12 -0.82 -11.71
N ASN A 103 -6.85 -1.87 -11.36
CA ASN A 103 -8.32 -1.87 -11.37
C ASN A 103 -8.94 -1.22 -10.13
N LEU A 104 -8.15 -0.94 -9.09
CA LEU A 104 -8.61 -0.08 -8.00
C LEU A 104 -8.82 1.34 -8.51
N ASN A 105 -9.77 2.07 -7.94
CA ASN A 105 -9.84 3.50 -8.18
C ASN A 105 -8.59 4.20 -7.60
N ASP A 106 -8.13 5.29 -8.21
CA ASP A 106 -6.94 6.01 -7.71
C ASP A 106 -7.11 6.55 -6.29
N VAL A 107 -8.32 7.00 -5.94
CA VAL A 107 -8.66 7.42 -4.57
C VAL A 107 -8.54 6.25 -3.60
N GLU A 108 -8.99 5.06 -4.00
CA GLU A 108 -8.87 3.85 -3.18
C GLU A 108 -7.40 3.48 -2.93
N ARG A 109 -6.56 3.45 -3.97
CA ARG A 109 -5.11 3.23 -3.80
C ARG A 109 -4.49 4.23 -2.84
N ARG A 110 -4.84 5.52 -2.96
CA ARG A 110 -4.35 6.58 -2.08
C ARG A 110 -4.81 6.40 -0.64
N MET A 111 -6.07 6.03 -0.43
CA MET A 111 -6.59 5.71 0.90
C MET A 111 -5.84 4.54 1.54
N MET A 112 -5.56 3.49 0.76
CA MET A 112 -4.76 2.35 1.23
C MET A 112 -3.36 2.81 1.64
N LEU A 113 -2.71 3.68 0.86
CA LEU A 113 -1.37 4.20 1.19
C LEU A 113 -1.37 5.12 2.41
N ALA A 114 -2.39 5.96 2.54
CA ALA A 114 -2.54 6.83 3.70
C ALA A 114 -2.75 6.02 4.99
N GLN A 115 -3.55 4.95 4.93
CA GLN A 115 -3.76 4.05 6.08
C GLN A 115 -2.46 3.33 6.48
N ASP A 116 -1.66 2.84 5.53
CA ASP A 116 -0.34 2.27 5.81
C ASP A 116 0.57 3.29 6.52
N MET A 117 0.54 4.55 6.08
CA MET A 117 1.34 5.61 6.67
C MET A 117 0.93 5.89 8.12
N VAL A 118 -0.38 5.93 8.41
CA VAL A 118 -0.91 6.07 9.77
C VAL A 118 -0.46 4.90 10.63
N ALA A 119 -0.68 3.66 10.18
CA ALA A 119 -0.31 2.46 10.93
C ALA A 119 1.20 2.38 11.24
N LYS A 120 2.06 2.74 10.26
CA LYS A 120 3.51 2.81 10.48
C LYS A 120 3.91 3.92 11.44
N THR A 121 3.24 5.06 11.39
CA THR A 121 3.49 6.17 12.33
C THR A 121 3.13 5.76 13.75
N GLU A 122 1.99 5.10 13.95
CA GLU A 122 1.60 4.55 15.24
C GLU A 122 2.60 3.51 15.76
N ALA A 123 3.10 2.62 14.90
CA ALA A 123 4.13 1.65 15.27
C ALA A 123 5.43 2.33 15.71
N VAL A 124 5.88 3.37 15.00
CA VAL A 124 7.07 4.16 15.36
C VAL A 124 6.89 4.83 16.73
N LEU A 125 5.74 5.47 16.95
CA LEU A 125 5.42 6.09 18.25
C LEU A 125 5.39 5.03 19.37
N GLY A 126 4.79 3.86 19.12
CA GLY A 126 4.78 2.75 20.06
C GLY A 126 6.20 2.25 20.44
N CYS A 127 7.12 2.19 19.48
CA CYS A 127 8.52 1.85 19.77
C CYS A 127 9.21 2.88 20.68
N LEU A 128 8.91 4.16 20.51
CA LEU A 128 9.46 5.24 21.34
C LEU A 128 8.85 5.23 22.75
N ASP A 129 7.53 5.13 22.85
CA ASP A 129 6.79 5.18 24.12
C ASP A 129 7.12 3.98 25.02
N SER A 130 7.37 2.82 24.42
CA SER A 130 7.79 1.61 25.14
C SER A 130 9.28 1.58 25.52
N GLY A 131 10.08 2.55 25.04
CA GLY A 131 11.53 2.57 25.22
C GLY A 131 12.27 1.48 24.44
N MET A 132 11.63 0.83 23.46
CA MET A 132 12.29 -0.10 22.55
C MET A 132 13.30 0.63 21.66
N ALA A 133 13.01 1.87 21.28
CA ALA A 133 13.90 2.74 20.51
C ALA A 133 14.25 4.00 21.32
N SER A 134 15.50 4.47 21.20
CA SER A 134 15.99 5.65 21.92
C SER A 134 15.77 6.97 21.16
N ASN A 135 15.50 6.90 19.85
CA ASN A 135 15.27 8.06 18.99
C ASN A 135 14.40 7.69 17.77
N PRO A 136 13.82 8.68 17.06
CA PRO A 136 12.94 8.43 15.91
C PRO A 136 13.57 7.63 14.79
N GLU A 137 14.85 7.86 14.48
CA GLU A 137 15.56 7.16 13.40
C GLU A 137 15.67 5.66 13.68
N GLU A 138 15.98 5.30 14.93
CA GLU A 138 16.04 3.91 15.39
C GLU A 138 14.67 3.24 15.34
N ALA A 139 13.62 3.96 15.78
CA ALA A 139 12.24 3.47 15.74
C ALA A 139 11.77 3.21 14.29
N VAL A 140 12.07 4.13 13.36
CA VAL A 140 11.78 3.95 11.93
C VAL A 140 12.53 2.74 11.36
N ALA A 141 13.81 2.58 11.70
CA ALA A 141 14.59 1.42 11.24
C ALA A 141 13.99 0.09 11.75
N MET A 142 13.55 0.04 13.01
CA MET A 142 12.85 -1.14 13.57
C MET A 142 11.54 -1.41 12.83
N VAL A 143 10.70 -0.42 12.60
CA VAL A 143 9.43 -0.63 11.88
C VAL A 143 9.69 -1.06 10.43
N CYS A 144 10.61 -0.42 9.72
CA CYS A 144 10.98 -0.79 8.34
C CYS A 144 11.63 -2.18 8.23
N LYS A 145 12.24 -2.68 9.31
CA LYS A 145 12.76 -4.06 9.36
C LYS A 145 11.62 -5.08 9.24
N PHE A 146 10.47 -4.83 9.86
CA PHE A 146 9.36 -5.78 9.95
C PHE A 146 8.15 -5.45 9.06
N HIS A 147 8.21 -4.36 8.29
CA HIS A 147 7.14 -3.93 7.40
C HIS A 147 7.64 -3.67 5.98
N PRO A 148 6.87 -4.02 4.93
CA PRO A 148 7.25 -3.74 3.56
C PRO A 148 7.33 -2.22 3.31
N VAL A 149 8.34 -1.80 2.58
CA VAL A 149 8.50 -0.41 2.10
C VAL A 149 8.24 -0.41 0.60
N TYR A 150 7.22 0.33 0.17
CA TYR A 150 6.82 0.41 -1.24
C TYR A 150 7.28 1.73 -1.88
N GLY A 151 7.56 1.70 -3.18
CA GLY A 151 8.06 2.85 -3.94
C GLY A 151 8.56 2.46 -5.33
N ASP A 152 9.36 3.32 -5.95
CA ASP A 152 10.11 2.96 -7.17
C ASP A 152 11.22 1.98 -6.79
N PRO A 153 11.23 0.75 -7.31
CA PRO A 153 12.29 -0.19 -6.97
C PRO A 153 13.65 0.28 -7.45
N ASN A 154 13.74 1.14 -8.46
CA ASN A 154 15.01 1.69 -8.94
C ASN A 154 15.55 2.83 -8.06
N ASP A 155 14.79 3.30 -7.07
CA ASP A 155 15.26 4.28 -6.10
C ASP A 155 16.26 3.62 -5.14
N ASP A 156 17.52 4.04 -5.24
CA ASP A 156 18.62 3.62 -4.38
C ASP A 156 19.09 4.73 -3.42
N SER A 157 18.32 5.81 -3.29
CA SER A 157 18.70 6.97 -2.49
C SER A 157 18.76 6.70 -0.99
N GLN A 158 17.96 5.75 -0.49
CA GLN A 158 17.85 5.41 0.94
C GLN A 158 18.25 3.96 1.26
N SER A 159 18.20 3.05 0.29
CA SER A 159 18.52 1.63 0.47
C SER A 159 19.08 1.03 -0.82
N SER A 160 19.74 -0.13 -0.74
CA SER A 160 20.39 -0.75 -1.90
C SER A 160 20.11 -2.25 -1.99
N GLY A 161 20.38 -2.83 -3.16
CA GLY A 161 20.21 -4.27 -3.39
C GLY A 161 18.76 -4.75 -3.16
N ASP A 162 18.61 -5.74 -2.28
CA ASP A 162 17.32 -6.34 -1.95
C ASP A 162 16.49 -5.50 -0.95
N ASP A 163 17.07 -4.47 -0.34
CA ASP A 163 16.41 -3.57 0.60
C ASP A 163 15.72 -2.37 -0.08
N ARG A 164 15.87 -2.22 -1.40
CA ARG A 164 15.19 -1.18 -2.20
C ARG A 164 13.66 -1.27 -2.05
N PRO A 165 12.91 -0.20 -2.31
CA PRO A 165 11.45 -0.24 -2.26
C PRO A 165 10.86 -1.35 -3.14
N LEU A 166 9.74 -1.93 -2.71
CA LEU A 166 8.95 -2.88 -3.49
C LEU A 166 7.95 -2.11 -4.36
N PRO A 167 7.64 -2.60 -5.58
CA PRO A 167 6.61 -2.00 -6.40
C PRO A 167 5.22 -2.17 -5.75
N PHE A 168 4.37 -1.16 -5.87
CA PHE A 168 3.05 -1.15 -5.24
C PHE A 168 2.13 -2.26 -5.75
N GLU A 169 2.33 -2.72 -6.98
CA GLU A 169 1.57 -3.82 -7.59
C GLU A 169 1.63 -5.11 -6.78
N LEU A 170 2.73 -5.36 -6.06
CA LEU A 170 2.90 -6.57 -5.26
C LEU A 170 2.11 -6.59 -3.95
N ARG A 171 1.46 -5.47 -3.60
CA ARG A 171 0.89 -5.26 -2.26
C ARG A 171 -0.14 -6.31 -1.86
N ASP A 172 -1.07 -6.66 -2.75
CA ASP A 172 -2.10 -7.67 -2.45
C ASP A 172 -1.47 -9.03 -2.15
N ARG A 173 -0.51 -9.45 -2.99
CA ARG A 173 0.20 -10.72 -2.82
C ARG A 173 1.01 -10.77 -1.54
N ILE A 174 1.69 -9.66 -1.20
CA ILE A 174 2.43 -9.51 0.07
C ILE A 174 1.48 -9.55 1.27
N ASN A 175 0.33 -8.87 1.20
CA ASN A 175 -0.67 -8.91 2.27
C ASN A 175 -1.22 -10.32 2.50
N ILE A 176 -1.50 -11.06 1.43
CA ILE A 176 -1.90 -12.47 1.49
C ILE A 176 -0.79 -13.32 2.13
N TYR A 177 0.47 -13.08 1.75
CA TYR A 177 1.62 -13.75 2.36
C TYR A 177 1.70 -13.46 3.86
N ILE A 178 1.66 -12.18 4.27
CA ILE A 178 1.69 -11.77 5.68
C ILE A 178 0.55 -12.44 6.46
N ALA A 179 -0.68 -12.43 5.94
CA ALA A 179 -1.82 -13.06 6.60
C ALA A 179 -1.61 -14.57 6.82
N LYS A 180 -1.03 -15.28 5.84
CA LYS A 180 -0.67 -16.70 5.98
C LYS A 180 0.40 -16.93 7.04
N MET A 181 1.34 -16.00 7.21
CA MET A 181 2.43 -16.12 8.19
C MET A 181 1.97 -15.78 9.61
N VAL A 182 1.15 -14.75 9.79
CA VAL A 182 0.57 -14.38 11.09
C VAL A 182 -0.29 -15.52 11.65
N GLY A 183 -1.06 -16.19 10.79
CA GLY A 183 -1.86 -17.35 11.19
C GLY A 183 -1.06 -18.60 11.56
N LYS A 184 0.26 -18.63 11.30
CA LYS A 184 1.10 -19.82 11.50
C LYS A 184 1.93 -19.83 12.78
N GLU A 185 2.03 -18.73 13.53
CA GLU A 185 2.86 -18.59 14.76
C GLU A 185 4.23 -19.30 14.70
N SER A 186 4.80 -19.48 13.50
CA SER A 186 6.00 -20.31 13.40
C SER A 186 7.18 -19.45 13.83
N GLU A 187 7.85 -19.83 14.92
CA GLU A 187 9.17 -19.32 15.30
C GLU A 187 10.15 -19.31 14.10
N GLU A 188 9.93 -20.19 13.11
CA GLU A 188 10.59 -20.18 11.81
C GLU A 188 10.48 -18.84 11.07
N TYR A 189 9.29 -18.24 10.99
CA TYR A 189 9.09 -16.94 10.34
C TYR A 189 9.82 -15.80 11.05
N LYS A 190 9.79 -15.81 12.39
CA LYS A 190 10.58 -14.84 13.18
C LYS A 190 12.06 -15.01 12.88
N GLY A 191 12.56 -16.24 12.85
CA GLY A 191 13.95 -16.54 12.51
C GLY A 191 14.32 -16.12 11.08
N GLU A 192 13.45 -16.33 10.09
CA GLU A 192 13.69 -15.89 8.72
C GLU A 192 13.70 -14.36 8.57
N MET A 193 12.82 -13.67 9.30
CA MET A 193 12.76 -12.23 9.33
C MET A 193 13.98 -11.63 10.06
N GLU A 194 14.44 -12.25 11.14
CA GLU A 194 15.67 -11.85 11.84
C GLU A 194 16.91 -12.03 10.95
N ALA A 195 16.97 -13.13 10.18
CA ALA A 195 18.07 -13.44 9.28
C ALA A 195 18.11 -12.58 8.00
N SER A 196 16.97 -12.05 7.57
CA SER A 196 16.86 -11.19 6.37
C SER A 196 17.27 -9.75 6.70
N SER A 197 17.88 -8.99 5.78
CA SER A 197 18.28 -7.60 6.06
C SER A 197 17.09 -6.67 6.33
N SER A 198 16.02 -6.83 5.56
CA SER A 198 14.75 -6.10 5.69
C SER A 198 13.58 -6.98 5.28
N PHE A 199 12.36 -6.50 5.52
CA PHE A 199 11.15 -7.16 5.03
C PHE A 199 11.15 -7.26 3.50
N ASN A 200 11.64 -6.22 2.83
CA ASN A 200 11.74 -6.18 1.37
C ASN A 200 12.69 -7.27 0.85
N ALA A 201 13.80 -7.50 1.54
CA ALA A 201 14.73 -8.58 1.19
C ALA A 201 14.11 -9.97 1.39
N LEU A 202 13.36 -10.16 2.48
CA LEU A 202 12.59 -11.39 2.70
C LEU A 202 11.60 -11.62 1.56
N ILE A 203 10.80 -10.62 1.19
CA ILE A 203 9.83 -10.74 0.08
C ILE A 203 10.53 -11.09 -1.24
N ARG A 204 11.65 -10.46 -1.57
CA ARG A 204 12.41 -10.80 -2.78
C ARG A 204 12.96 -12.22 -2.74
N LYS A 205 13.45 -12.69 -1.59
CA LYS A 205 13.84 -14.10 -1.38
C LYS A 205 12.66 -15.02 -1.64
N GLU A 206 11.50 -14.74 -1.06
CA GLU A 206 10.31 -15.58 -1.21
C GLU A 206 9.75 -15.60 -2.63
N ILE A 207 9.80 -14.47 -3.35
CA ILE A 207 9.48 -14.41 -4.79
C ILE A 207 10.45 -15.29 -5.61
N ARG A 208 11.76 -15.20 -5.36
CA ARG A 208 12.75 -16.04 -6.05
C ARG A 208 12.57 -17.53 -5.77
N ASN A 209 12.09 -17.87 -4.58
CA ASN A 209 11.79 -19.25 -4.19
C ASN A 209 10.44 -19.76 -4.72
N GLY A 210 9.59 -18.88 -5.29
CA GLY A 210 8.25 -19.23 -5.76
C GLY A 210 7.23 -19.42 -4.63
N ASN A 211 7.50 -18.85 -3.46
CA ASN A 211 6.62 -18.92 -2.28
C ASN A 211 5.60 -17.77 -2.22
N LEU A 212 5.80 -16.73 -3.04
CA LEU A 212 4.86 -15.65 -3.28
C LEU A 212 4.16 -15.78 -4.62
#